data_AF-A0A7W7J1Q6-F1
#
_entry.id   AF-A0A7W7J1Q6-F1
#
_cell.length_a   1.000
_cell.length_b   1.000
_cell.length_c   1.000
_cell.angle_alpha   90.00
_cell.angle_beta   90.00
_cell.angle_gamma   90.00
#
_symmetry.space_group_name_H-M   'P 1'
#
loop_
_entity.id
_entity.type
_entity.pdbx_description
1 polymer ?
#
loop_
_entity_poly.entity_id
_entity_poly.type
_entity_poly.pdbx_seq_one_letter_code
_entity_poly.pdbx_strand_id
1 'polypeptide(L)'
;MKKTIEIVKDTNLEAKKEQNSNENAKADPTIIKKKVADLTKSYPTIPKKTMDTIVASAFKIAEAFGTNVDDNHVLLGGSIDLYNISAWTEDEKTAISFLKKHTGTFPILEEVYYKTATKSKNLRNDIIKYLSNSQYKELANYYKSKGYNWL
;
A
#
# COMPACT_ATOMS: atom_id res chain seq x y z
N MET A 1 -28.62 -2.09 20.41
CA MET A 1 -28.35 -1.10 19.33
C MET A 1 -26.87 -0.92 19.03
N LYS A 2 -25.96 -0.70 20.00
CA LYS A 2 -24.50 -0.57 19.72
C LYS A 2 -23.89 -1.79 19.00
N LYS A 3 -24.13 -3.01 19.49
CA LYS A 3 -23.62 -4.26 18.86
C LYS A 3 -24.07 -4.45 17.41
N THR A 4 -25.32 -4.14 17.08
CA THR A 4 -25.84 -4.28 15.70
C THR A 4 -25.18 -3.29 14.74
N ILE A 5 -24.90 -2.06 15.22
CA ILE A 5 -24.21 -1.03 14.41
C ILE A 5 -22.74 -1.42 14.18
N GLU A 6 -22.08 -2.02 15.17
CA GLU A 6 -20.71 -2.55 15.04
C GLU A 6 -20.65 -3.69 14.01
N ILE A 7 -21.54 -4.68 14.13
CA ILE A 7 -21.63 -5.81 13.18
C ILE A 7 -21.86 -5.33 11.74
N VAL A 8 -22.77 -4.37 11.52
CA VAL A 8 -23.05 -3.84 10.16
C VAL A 8 -21.86 -3.04 9.61
N LYS A 9 -21.11 -2.33 10.45
CA LYS A 9 -19.88 -1.62 10.04
C LYS A 9 -18.79 -2.60 9.63
N ASP A 10 -18.62 -3.69 10.37
CA ASP A 10 -17.61 -4.71 10.10
C ASP A 10 -17.93 -5.48 8.81
N THR A 11 -19.18 -5.89 8.59
CA THR A 11 -19.59 -6.55 7.33
C THR A 11 -19.36 -5.65 6.11
N ASN A 12 -19.65 -4.35 6.24
CA ASN A 12 -19.40 -3.39 5.16
C ASN A 12 -17.91 -3.15 4.90
N LEU A 13 -17.05 -3.29 5.91
CA LEU A 13 -15.61 -3.15 5.75
C LEU A 13 -15.02 -4.38 5.05
N GLU A 14 -15.43 -5.58 5.45
CA GLU A 14 -14.99 -6.82 4.82
C GLU A 14 -15.46 -6.94 3.37
N ALA A 15 -16.71 -6.55 3.07
CA ALA A 15 -17.20 -6.49 1.69
C ALA A 15 -16.37 -5.53 0.81
N LYS A 16 -15.95 -4.37 1.35
CA LYS A 16 -15.08 -3.41 0.64
C LYS A 16 -13.67 -3.96 0.40
N LYS A 17 -13.10 -4.67 1.37
CA LYS A 17 -11.80 -5.33 1.22
C LYS A 17 -11.88 -6.42 0.15
N GLU A 18 -12.91 -7.25 0.19
CA GLU A 18 -13.12 -8.33 -0.77
C GLU A 18 -13.33 -7.78 -2.19
N GLN A 19 -14.18 -6.75 -2.34
CA GLN A 19 -14.37 -6.08 -3.62
C GLN A 19 -13.03 -5.54 -4.18
N ASN A 20 -12.26 -4.81 -3.37
CA ASN A 20 -11.00 -4.24 -3.83
C ASN A 20 -9.97 -5.32 -4.18
N SER A 21 -9.91 -6.40 -3.39
CA SER A 21 -9.05 -7.56 -3.66
C SER A 21 -9.43 -8.26 -4.97
N ASN A 22 -10.72 -8.41 -5.24
CA ASN A 22 -11.23 -9.03 -6.46
C ASN A 22 -10.99 -8.17 -7.70
N GLU A 23 -11.27 -6.86 -7.61
CA GLU A 23 -10.98 -5.90 -8.67
C GLU A 23 -9.49 -5.83 -8.99
N ASN A 24 -8.65 -5.94 -7.96
CA ASN A 24 -7.21 -5.95 -8.14
C ASN A 24 -6.69 -7.33 -8.52
N ALA A 25 -7.43 -8.44 -8.39
CA ALA A 25 -6.88 -9.79 -8.54
C ALA A 25 -6.17 -10.10 -9.88
N LYS A 26 -6.51 -9.37 -10.95
CA LYS A 26 -5.98 -9.57 -12.31
C LYS A 26 -5.09 -8.43 -12.83
N ALA A 27 -4.73 -7.48 -11.97
CA ALA A 27 -3.96 -6.28 -12.34
C ALA A 27 -4.48 -5.55 -13.60
N ASP A 28 -5.81 -5.55 -13.81
CA ASP A 28 -6.40 -4.98 -15.03
C ASP A 28 -6.04 -3.49 -15.16
N PRO A 29 -5.29 -3.08 -16.21
CA PRO A 29 -4.85 -1.70 -16.37
C PRO A 29 -6.01 -0.69 -16.44
N THR A 30 -7.17 -1.10 -16.94
CA THR A 30 -8.37 -0.25 -17.04
C THR A 30 -8.97 0.01 -15.67
N ILE A 31 -9.07 -1.04 -14.84
CA ILE A 31 -9.58 -0.94 -13.47
C ILE A 31 -8.63 -0.07 -12.64
N ILE A 32 -7.33 -0.32 -12.73
CA ILE A 32 -6.30 0.48 -12.03
C ILE A 32 -6.38 1.95 -12.45
N LYS A 33 -6.42 2.25 -13.75
CA LYS A 33 -6.56 3.63 -14.26
C LYS A 33 -7.80 4.31 -13.72
N LYS A 34 -8.94 3.62 -13.67
CA LYS A 34 -10.19 4.16 -13.11
C LYS A 34 -10.02 4.49 -11.63
N LYS A 35 -9.47 3.58 -10.82
CA LYS A 35 -9.24 3.81 -9.39
C LYS A 35 -8.30 4.98 -9.13
N VAL A 36 -7.22 5.11 -9.90
CA VAL A 36 -6.30 6.25 -9.82
C VAL A 36 -7.01 7.56 -10.18
N ALA A 37 -7.86 7.56 -11.22
CA ALA A 37 -8.63 8.74 -11.59
C ALA A 37 -9.62 9.14 -10.48
N ASP A 38 -10.30 8.17 -9.86
CA ASP A 38 -11.23 8.43 -8.76
C ASP A 38 -10.52 8.95 -7.51
N LEU A 39 -9.36 8.38 -7.18
CA LEU A 39 -8.47 8.89 -6.12
C LEU A 39 -7.99 10.31 -6.40
N THR A 40 -7.57 10.60 -7.64
CA THR A 40 -7.15 11.95 -8.03
C THR A 40 -8.27 12.96 -7.83
N LYS A 41 -9.52 12.60 -8.16
CA LYS A 41 -10.69 13.46 -7.91
C LYS A 41 -10.98 13.67 -6.43
N SER A 42 -10.70 12.68 -5.57
CA SER A 42 -10.85 12.82 -4.12
C SER A 42 -9.83 13.78 -3.50
N TYR A 43 -8.72 14.07 -4.17
CA TYR A 43 -7.65 14.95 -3.71
C TYR A 43 -7.40 16.12 -4.68
N PRO A 44 -8.38 17.01 -4.91
CA PRO A 44 -8.30 18.05 -5.94
C PRO A 44 -7.24 19.13 -5.65
N THR A 45 -6.83 19.28 -4.39
CA THR A 45 -5.81 20.23 -3.95
C THR A 45 -4.38 19.72 -4.17
N ILE A 46 -4.21 18.44 -4.49
CA ILE A 46 -2.89 17.85 -4.74
C ILE A 46 -2.53 18.07 -6.22
N PRO A 47 -1.37 18.68 -6.52
CA PRO A 47 -0.92 18.83 -7.89
C PRO A 47 -0.82 17.49 -8.60
N LYS A 48 -1.23 17.42 -9.88
CA LYS A 48 -1.19 16.19 -10.67
C LYS A 48 0.17 15.49 -10.61
N LYS A 49 1.27 16.23 -10.77
CA LYS A 49 2.64 15.69 -10.66
C LYS A 49 2.92 15.01 -9.32
N THR A 50 2.40 15.58 -8.23
CA THR A 50 2.53 14.98 -6.88
C THR A 50 1.70 13.71 -6.78
N MET A 51 0.47 13.70 -7.31
CA MET A 51 -0.37 12.50 -7.37
C MET A 51 0.28 11.38 -8.20
N ASP A 52 0.80 11.71 -9.39
CA ASP A 52 1.52 10.76 -10.26
C ASP A 52 2.73 10.16 -9.53
N THR A 53 3.44 10.97 -8.73
CA THR A 53 4.56 10.50 -7.89
C THR A 53 4.07 9.57 -6.79
N ILE A 54 2.97 9.88 -6.11
CA ILE A 54 2.38 9.02 -5.07
C ILE A 54 1.98 7.66 -5.66
N VAL A 55 1.32 7.66 -6.82
CA VAL A 55 0.93 6.44 -7.52
C VAL A 55 2.16 5.61 -7.89
N ALA A 56 3.16 6.21 -8.51
CA ALA A 56 4.39 5.51 -8.87
C ALA A 56 5.10 4.90 -7.64
N SER A 57 5.19 5.67 -6.55
CA SER A 57 5.76 5.18 -5.29
C SER A 57 4.96 4.03 -4.69
N ALA A 58 3.63 4.07 -4.73
CA ALA A 58 2.80 2.99 -4.20
C ALA A 58 3.08 1.65 -4.91
N PHE A 59 3.15 1.67 -6.25
CA PHE A 59 3.50 0.47 -7.02
C PHE A 59 4.94 -0.01 -6.75
N LYS A 60 5.91 0.92 -6.68
CA LYS A 60 7.30 0.57 -6.41
C LYS A 60 7.52 0.02 -5.00
N ILE A 61 6.77 0.51 -4.01
CA ILE A 61 6.79 -0.05 -2.66
C ILE A 61 6.14 -1.43 -2.64
N ALA A 62 5.03 -1.62 -3.37
CA ALA A 62 4.37 -2.92 -3.42
C ALA A 62 5.25 -3.98 -4.09
N GLU A 63 5.92 -3.63 -5.18
CA GLU A 63 6.94 -4.47 -5.83
C GLU A 63 8.08 -4.81 -4.86
N ALA A 64 8.64 -3.79 -4.18
CA ALA A 64 9.73 -3.99 -3.23
C ALA A 64 9.36 -4.86 -2.01
N PHE A 65 8.10 -4.85 -1.58
CA PHE A 65 7.60 -5.72 -0.51
C PHE A 65 7.06 -7.07 -1.03
N GLY A 66 7.07 -7.31 -2.34
CA GLY A 66 6.46 -8.51 -2.95
C GLY A 66 4.95 -8.60 -2.67
N THR A 67 4.27 -7.46 -2.57
CA THR A 67 2.84 -7.35 -2.28
C THR A 67 2.02 -6.85 -3.47
N ASN A 68 2.70 -6.50 -4.56
CA ASN A 68 2.08 -6.14 -5.82
C ASN A 68 1.16 -7.26 -6.30
N VAL A 69 0.15 -6.82 -7.06
CA VAL A 69 -0.88 -7.71 -7.57
C VAL A 69 -0.30 -8.82 -8.46
N ASP A 70 0.68 -8.48 -9.29
CA ASP A 70 1.27 -9.37 -10.30
C ASP A 70 2.15 -10.47 -9.69
N ASP A 71 2.97 -10.14 -8.68
CA ASP A 71 3.86 -11.12 -8.03
C ASP A 71 3.17 -11.97 -6.95
N ASN A 72 1.86 -11.79 -6.74
CA ASN A 72 1.08 -12.65 -5.87
C ASN A 72 0.73 -13.96 -6.63
N HIS A 73 1.78 -14.65 -7.09
CA HIS A 73 1.72 -15.98 -7.68
C HIS A 73 1.36 -16.98 -6.58
N VAL A 74 0.06 -17.18 -6.39
CA VAL A 74 -0.47 -18.42 -5.81
C VAL A 74 -0.26 -19.53 -6.86
N LEU A 75 0.99 -19.97 -7.02
CA LEU A 75 1.32 -21.14 -7.82
C LEU A 75 0.98 -22.37 -6.97
N LEU A 76 -0.10 -23.06 -7.37
CA LEU A 76 -0.59 -24.34 -6.83
C LEU A 76 -1.31 -24.26 -5.49
N GLY A 77 -2.61 -23.93 -5.52
CA GLY A 77 -3.55 -24.39 -4.49
C GLY A 77 -3.16 -24.08 -3.03
N GLY A 78 -2.96 -22.80 -2.72
CA GLY A 78 -3.25 -22.27 -1.39
C GLY A 78 -2.41 -22.75 -0.19
N SER A 79 -1.16 -23.19 -0.36
CA SER A 79 -0.39 -23.65 0.82
C SER A 79 1.09 -23.25 0.87
N ILE A 80 1.66 -22.61 -0.15
CA ILE A 80 3.06 -22.16 -0.12
C ILE A 80 3.16 -20.75 -0.71
N ASP A 81 3.34 -19.77 0.17
CA ASP A 81 3.77 -18.40 -0.19
C ASP A 81 5.22 -18.52 -0.68
N LEU A 82 5.44 -18.57 -1.99
CA LEU A 82 6.76 -18.33 -2.55
C LEU A 82 7.06 -16.84 -2.38
N TYR A 83 7.57 -16.49 -1.21
CA TYR A 83 8.23 -15.22 -0.96
C TYR A 83 9.18 -14.97 -2.14
N ASN A 84 9.04 -13.84 -2.82
CA ASN A 84 10.05 -13.42 -3.78
C ASN A 84 11.35 -13.16 -2.99
N ILE A 85 12.25 -14.14 -3.01
CA ILE A 85 13.58 -14.19 -2.36
C ILE A 85 14.60 -13.24 -3.06
N SER A 86 14.16 -12.33 -3.95
CA SER A 86 15.02 -11.21 -4.37
C SER A 86 15.25 -10.20 -3.24
N ALA A 87 14.35 -10.19 -2.24
CA ALA A 87 14.64 -9.74 -0.89
C ALA A 87 15.79 -10.58 -0.33
N TRP A 88 16.85 -9.99 0.20
CA TRP A 88 16.88 -9.84 1.66
C TRP A 88 17.51 -8.53 2.13
N THR A 89 17.97 -7.63 1.25
CA THR A 89 18.43 -6.29 1.70
C THR A 89 18.33 -5.15 0.68
N GLU A 90 18.31 -5.41 -0.63
CA GLU A 90 18.31 -4.32 -1.63
C GLU A 90 16.93 -3.70 -1.86
N ASP A 91 15.86 -4.50 -1.87
CA ASP A 91 14.52 -4.00 -2.18
C ASP A 91 13.89 -3.19 -1.05
N GLU A 92 14.16 -3.53 0.23
CA GLU A 92 13.70 -2.76 1.39
C GLU A 92 14.28 -1.33 1.39
N LYS A 93 15.55 -1.15 0.95
CA LYS A 93 16.15 0.18 0.81
C LYS A 93 15.43 1.00 -0.26
N THR A 94 14.99 0.35 -1.34
CA THR A 94 14.15 0.97 -2.37
C THR A 94 12.82 1.41 -1.79
N ALA A 95 12.13 0.53 -1.05
CA ALA A 95 10.89 0.88 -0.36
C ALA A 95 11.07 2.10 0.58
N ILE A 96 12.12 2.11 1.39
CA ILE A 96 12.46 3.23 2.28
C ILE A 96 12.71 4.52 1.49
N SER A 97 13.44 4.46 0.37
CA SER A 97 13.70 5.62 -0.48
C SER A 97 12.41 6.25 -1.01
N PHE A 98 11.45 5.43 -1.44
CA PHE A 98 10.14 5.92 -1.85
C PHE A 98 9.30 6.42 -0.67
N LEU A 99 9.28 5.72 0.46
CA LEU A 99 8.59 6.16 1.69
C LEU A 99 9.09 7.53 2.16
N LYS A 100 10.40 7.79 2.08
CA LYS A 100 10.99 9.09 2.46
C LYS A 100 10.56 10.27 1.58
N LYS A 101 10.00 10.03 0.38
CA LYS A 101 9.46 11.09 -0.50
C LYS A 101 8.09 11.60 -0.03
N HIS A 102 7.42 10.87 0.87
CA HIS A 102 6.01 11.08 1.20
C HIS A 102 5.76 11.55 2.63
N THR A 103 6.67 12.34 3.23
CA THR A 103 6.52 12.78 4.63
C THR A 103 5.23 13.55 4.91
N GLY A 104 4.77 14.37 3.96
CA GLY A 104 3.49 15.10 4.05
C GLY A 104 2.33 14.49 3.27
N THR A 105 2.54 13.36 2.57
CA THR A 105 1.53 12.72 1.71
C THR A 105 1.33 11.24 2.04
N PHE A 106 1.87 10.76 3.16
CA PHE A 106 1.81 9.37 3.59
C PHE A 106 0.37 8.81 3.67
N PRO A 107 -0.64 9.54 4.20
CA PRO A 107 -2.02 9.02 4.21
C PRO A 107 -2.58 8.76 2.81
N ILE A 108 -2.23 9.61 1.84
CA ILE A 108 -2.64 9.46 0.44
C ILE A 108 -1.90 8.28 -0.19
N LEU A 109 -0.60 8.14 0.08
CA LEU A 109 0.21 7.00 -0.34
C LEU A 109 -0.38 5.67 0.17
N GLU A 110 -0.74 5.62 1.46
CA GLU A 110 -1.36 4.44 2.08
C GLU A 110 -2.68 4.06 1.38
N GLU A 111 -3.53 5.04 1.09
CA GLU A 111 -4.79 4.78 0.40
C GLU A 111 -4.59 4.31 -1.04
N VAL A 112 -3.67 4.92 -1.78
CA VAL A 112 -3.32 4.51 -3.15
C VAL A 112 -2.74 3.08 -3.13
N TYR A 113 -1.82 2.79 -2.21
CA TYR A 113 -1.24 1.47 -2.03
C TYR A 113 -2.30 0.39 -1.77
N TYR A 114 -3.24 0.67 -0.86
CA TYR A 114 -4.34 -0.24 -0.54
C TYR A 114 -5.29 -0.44 -1.72
N LYS A 115 -5.71 0.64 -2.39
CA LYS A 115 -6.75 0.60 -3.43
C LYS A 115 -6.24 0.13 -4.79
N THR A 116 -4.97 0.36 -5.13
CA THR A 116 -4.48 0.09 -6.49
C THR A 116 -3.29 -0.85 -6.54
N ALA A 117 -2.33 -0.71 -5.63
CA ALA A 117 -1.05 -1.43 -5.75
C ALA A 117 -1.10 -2.86 -5.21
N THR A 118 -2.04 -3.16 -4.31
CA THR A 118 -2.14 -4.46 -3.62
C THR A 118 -3.57 -4.99 -3.58
N LYS A 119 -3.74 -6.26 -3.16
CA LYS A 119 -5.07 -6.84 -2.86
C LYS A 119 -5.55 -6.42 -1.46
N SER A 120 -5.77 -5.12 -1.26
CA SER A 120 -6.24 -4.53 0.02
C SER A 120 -5.26 -4.66 1.19
N LYS A 121 -3.94 -4.66 0.93
CA LYS A 121 -2.95 -4.67 2.01
C LYS A 121 -2.78 -3.27 2.60
N ASN A 122 -2.53 -3.23 3.90
CA ASN A 122 -2.28 -1.98 4.61
C ASN A 122 -0.77 -1.69 4.61
N LEU A 123 -0.39 -0.52 4.11
CA LEU A 123 1.01 -0.12 3.98
C LEU A 123 1.75 -0.08 5.32
N ARG A 124 1.10 0.36 6.41
CA ARG A 124 1.73 0.41 7.74
C ARG A 124 2.04 -0.99 8.26
N ASN A 125 1.10 -1.92 8.10
CA ASN A 125 1.29 -3.31 8.48
C ASN A 125 2.41 -3.97 7.66
N ASP A 126 2.43 -3.71 6.34
CA ASP A 126 3.50 -4.21 5.48
C ASP A 126 4.86 -3.62 5.88
N ILE A 127 4.94 -2.32 6.20
CA ILE A 127 6.18 -1.71 6.70
C ILE A 127 6.66 -2.39 7.99
N ILE A 128 5.76 -2.66 8.94
CA ILE A 128 6.12 -3.33 10.20
C ILE A 128 6.56 -4.78 9.95
N LYS A 129 5.95 -5.45 8.96
CA LYS A 129 6.25 -6.85 8.63
C LYS A 129 7.57 -7.00 7.89
N TYR A 130 7.85 -6.13 6.92
CA TYR A 130 8.95 -6.29 5.97
C TYR A 130 10.18 -5.47 6.33
N LEU A 131 10.07 -4.34 7.04
CA LEU A 131 11.26 -3.61 7.47
C LEU A 131 11.83 -4.21 8.76
N SER A 132 13.17 -4.35 8.81
CA SER A 132 13.86 -4.63 10.06
C SER A 132 13.66 -3.48 11.06
N ASN A 133 13.80 -3.79 12.36
CA ASN A 133 13.74 -2.79 13.43
C ASN A 133 14.69 -1.60 13.21
N SER A 134 15.86 -1.83 12.60
CA SER A 134 16.83 -0.77 12.32
C SER A 134 16.31 0.18 11.24
N GLN A 135 15.81 -0.36 10.13
CA GLN A 135 15.23 0.41 9.02
C GLN A 135 13.96 1.14 9.42
N TYR A 136 13.10 0.50 10.23
CA TYR A 136 11.92 1.14 10.78
C TYR A 136 12.30 2.36 11.62
N LYS A 137 13.28 2.22 12.53
CA LYS A 137 13.79 3.32 13.35
C LYS A 137 14.41 4.43 12.49
N GLU A 138 15.16 4.06 11.46
CA GLU A 138 15.72 5.03 10.51
C GLU A 138 14.62 5.85 9.83
N LEU A 139 13.57 5.19 9.33
CA LEU A 139 12.44 5.83 8.66
C LEU A 139 11.66 6.72 9.64
N ALA A 140 11.41 6.24 10.85
CA ALA A 140 10.74 6.99 11.91
C ALA A 140 11.52 8.27 12.28
N ASN A 141 12.83 8.14 12.47
CA ASN A 141 13.71 9.28 12.75
C ASN A 141 13.74 10.28 11.60
N TYR A 142 13.76 9.81 10.36
CA TYR A 142 13.70 10.68 9.19
C TYR A 142 12.39 11.49 9.16
N TYR A 143 11.24 10.85 9.34
CA TYR A 143 9.95 11.55 9.38
C TYR A 143 9.90 12.58 10.51
N LYS A 144 10.38 12.20 11.71
CA LYS A 144 10.48 13.10 12.86
C LYS A 144 11.37 14.30 12.57
N SER A 145 12.50 14.11 11.89
CA SER A 145 13.41 15.19 11.49
C SER A 145 12.78 16.19 10.51
N LYS A 146 11.73 15.77 9.78
CA LYS A 146 10.97 16.59 8.86
C LYS A 146 9.73 17.22 9.50
N GLY A 147 9.53 17.06 10.82
CA GLY A 147 8.38 17.61 11.55
C GLY A 147 7.11 16.75 11.45
N TYR A 148 7.21 15.52 10.95
CA TYR A 148 6.08 14.60 10.84
C TYR A 148 6.22 13.50 11.88
N ASN A 149 5.13 13.23 12.61
CA ASN A 149 5.08 12.06 13.47
C ASN A 149 4.94 10.82 12.59
N TRP A 150 5.95 9.96 12.63
CA TRP A 150 5.84 8.61 12.11
C TRP A 150 4.90 7.82 13.01
N LEU A 151 4.02 7.04 12.38
CA LEU A 151 3.05 6.10 12.97
C LEU A 151 2.77 6.23 14.46
#